data_AF-A0A1Y1Y5Y1-F1
#
_entry.id   AF-A0A1Y1Y5Y1-F1
#
_cell.length_a   1.000
_cell.length_b   1.000
_cell.length_c   1.000
_cell.angle_alpha   90.00
_cell.angle_beta   90.00
_cell.angle_gamma   90.00
#
_symmetry.space_group_name_H-M   'P 1'
#
loop_
_entity.id
_entity.type
_entity.pdbx_description
1 polymer ?
#
loop_
_entity_poly.entity_id
_entity_poly.type
_entity_poly.pdbx_seq_one_letter_code
_entity_poly.pdbx_strand_id
1 'polypeptide(L)'
;RWTENHYRWIIWKFASYVRSYPERFASWWTPEKVMDQLRFRYEKEINLGHRSALKRIIERDDSPAKAMVLCISGIIRNEAYTKDTILYVIELTDGWYSLRTHIDKPLQRAIDSRKLRIGYKLSIIGARVSL
;
A
#
# COMPACT_ATOMS: atom_id res chain seq x y z
N ARG A 1 -1.06 -4.87 -14.95
CA ARG A 1 -1.12 -6.35 -15.09
C ARG A 1 -1.16 -6.97 -13.68
N TRP A 2 -1.94 -8.03 -13.44
CA TRP A 2 -2.20 -8.61 -12.10
C TRP A 2 -0.93 -9.16 -11.43
N THR A 3 -0.17 -10.01 -12.13
CA THR A 3 1.05 -10.64 -11.61
C THR A 3 2.11 -9.63 -11.18
N GLU A 4 2.38 -8.62 -12.01
CA GLU A 4 3.36 -7.56 -11.72
C GLU A 4 3.00 -6.81 -10.43
N ASN A 5 1.72 -6.46 -10.26
CA ASN A 5 1.23 -5.81 -9.04
C ASN A 5 1.43 -6.69 -7.80
N HIS A 6 0.99 -7.94 -7.83
CA HIS A 6 1.08 -8.79 -6.64
C HIS A 6 2.50 -9.23 -6.31
N TYR A 7 3.34 -9.42 -7.33
CA TYR A 7 4.76 -9.71 -7.16
C TYR A 7 5.44 -8.60 -6.34
N ARG A 8 5.20 -7.32 -6.67
CA ARG A 8 5.71 -6.16 -5.91
C ARG A 8 5.43 -6.29 -4.41
N TRP A 9 4.18 -6.56 -4.04
CA TRP A 9 3.77 -6.63 -2.63
C TRP A 9 4.28 -7.86 -1.90
N ILE A 10 4.34 -9.00 -2.59
CA ILE A 10 4.89 -10.25 -2.02
C ILE A 10 6.37 -10.07 -1.72
N ILE A 11 7.14 -9.57 -2.68
CA ILE A 11 8.57 -9.31 -2.50
C ILE A 11 8.81 -8.30 -1.39
N TRP A 12 8.08 -7.19 -1.37
CA TRP A 12 8.27 -6.18 -0.33
C TRP A 12 7.97 -6.72 1.07
N LYS A 13 6.92 -7.53 1.21
CA LYS A 13 6.58 -8.24 2.46
C LYS A 13 7.72 -9.19 2.88
N PHE A 14 8.16 -10.07 2.00
CA PHE A 14 9.20 -11.06 2.31
C PHE A 14 10.52 -10.38 2.64
N ALA A 15 10.94 -9.41 1.84
CA ALA A 15 12.16 -8.66 2.10
C ALA A 15 12.11 -7.98 3.48
N SER A 16 10.96 -7.47 3.88
CA SER A 16 10.77 -6.87 5.21
C SER A 16 10.82 -7.91 6.33
N TYR A 17 10.20 -9.07 6.15
CA TYR A 17 10.25 -10.17 7.12
C TYR A 17 11.67 -10.70 7.32
N VAL A 18 12.38 -10.96 6.23
CA VAL A 18 13.77 -11.47 6.27
C VAL A 18 14.70 -10.46 6.92
N ARG A 19 14.57 -9.16 6.63
CA ARG A 19 15.39 -8.13 7.27
C ARG A 19 15.09 -7.94 8.75
N SER A 20 13.82 -8.04 9.16
CA SER A 20 13.42 -7.80 10.55
C SER A 20 13.62 -9.01 11.46
N TYR A 21 13.43 -10.22 10.95
CA TYR A 21 13.50 -11.47 11.72
C TYR A 21 14.16 -12.57 10.88
N PRO A 22 15.46 -12.42 10.54
CA PRO A 22 16.17 -13.34 9.65
C PRO A 22 16.16 -14.78 10.17
N GLU A 23 16.27 -15.00 11.48
CA GLU A 23 16.24 -16.30 12.14
C GLU A 23 14.95 -17.09 11.87
N ARG A 24 13.85 -16.39 11.58
CA ARG A 24 12.54 -16.99 11.33
C ARG A 24 12.21 -17.09 9.85
N PHE A 25 12.64 -16.13 9.03
CA PHE A 25 12.15 -15.97 7.66
C PHE A 25 13.21 -16.08 6.57
N ALA A 26 14.49 -16.34 6.88
CA ALA A 26 15.52 -16.50 5.85
C ALA A 26 15.12 -17.51 4.76
N SER A 27 14.51 -18.64 5.14
CA SER A 27 14.02 -19.68 4.22
C SER A 27 12.84 -19.25 3.34
N TRP A 28 12.24 -18.08 3.58
CA TRP A 28 11.14 -17.55 2.77
C TRP A 28 11.64 -16.76 1.55
N TRP A 29 12.92 -16.41 1.50
CA TRP A 29 13.52 -15.63 0.41
C TRP A 29 13.87 -16.52 -0.79
N THR A 30 12.88 -17.22 -1.34
CA THR A 30 13.05 -18.08 -2.53
C THR A 30 11.94 -17.85 -3.56
N PRO A 31 12.21 -18.09 -4.86
CA PRO A 31 11.19 -17.98 -5.90
C PRO A 31 9.97 -18.87 -5.66
N GLU A 32 10.15 -20.07 -5.11
CA GLU A 32 9.07 -21.02 -4.83
C GLU A 32 8.08 -20.43 -3.83
N LYS A 33 8.57 -19.79 -2.77
CA LYS A 33 7.71 -19.13 -1.78
C LYS A 33 6.96 -17.93 -2.35
N VAL A 34 7.55 -17.24 -3.32
CA VAL A 34 6.87 -16.16 -4.04
C VAL A 34 5.77 -16.73 -4.93
N MET A 35 6.03 -17.84 -5.62
CA MET A 35 5.05 -18.55 -6.44
C MET A 35 3.89 -19.11 -5.60
N ASP A 36 4.16 -19.65 -4.42
CA ASP A 36 3.12 -20.10 -3.47
C ASP A 36 2.18 -18.95 -3.09
N GLN A 37 2.73 -17.75 -2.83
CA GLN A 37 1.94 -16.57 -2.51
C GLN A 37 1.16 -16.03 -3.69
N LEU A 38 1.71 -16.07 -4.91
CA LEU A 38 0.98 -15.73 -6.13
C LEU A 38 -0.19 -16.68 -6.34
N ARG A 39 0.03 -18.00 -6.19
CA ARG A 39 -1.04 -19.00 -6.27
C ARG A 39 -2.12 -18.74 -5.22
N PHE A 40 -1.74 -18.48 -3.97
CA PHE A 40 -2.67 -18.16 -2.90
C PHE A 40 -3.53 -16.92 -3.22
N ARG A 41 -2.92 -15.87 -3.76
CA ARG A 41 -3.66 -14.65 -4.14
C ARG A 41 -4.59 -14.90 -5.32
N TYR A 42 -4.16 -15.68 -6.29
CA TYR A 42 -5.00 -16.06 -7.43
C TYR A 42 -6.24 -16.83 -6.96
N GLU A 43 -6.03 -17.83 -6.11
CA GLU A 43 -7.13 -18.61 -5.51
C GLU A 43 -8.12 -17.70 -4.77
N LYS A 44 -7.60 -16.80 -3.93
CA LYS A 44 -8.43 -15.89 -3.15
C LYS A 44 -9.22 -14.90 -4.01
N GLU A 45 -8.55 -14.22 -4.92
CA GLU A 45 -9.17 -13.11 -5.67
C GLU A 45 -9.96 -13.58 -6.89
N ILE A 46 -9.41 -14.53 -7.65
CA ILE A 46 -9.98 -14.95 -8.92
C ILE A 46 -10.98 -16.08 -8.72
N ASN A 47 -10.59 -17.15 -8.02
CA ASN A 47 -11.45 -18.33 -7.88
C ASN A 47 -12.54 -18.11 -6.82
N LEU A 48 -12.19 -17.51 -5.68
CA LEU A 48 -13.11 -17.28 -4.56
C LEU A 48 -13.76 -15.89 -4.57
N GLY A 49 -13.37 -14.99 -5.49
CA GLY A 49 -13.95 -13.65 -5.61
C GLY A 49 -13.70 -12.72 -4.42
N HIS A 50 -12.72 -13.01 -3.54
CA HIS A 50 -12.39 -12.13 -2.43
C HIS A 50 -11.73 -10.84 -2.93
N ARG A 51 -12.25 -9.70 -2.48
CA ARG A 51 -11.74 -8.38 -2.87
C ARG A 51 -11.19 -7.65 -1.66
N SER A 52 -9.98 -7.11 -1.81
CA SER A 52 -9.32 -6.31 -0.78
C SER A 52 -10.02 -4.96 -0.58
N ALA A 53 -9.72 -4.27 0.51
CA ALA A 53 -10.35 -2.99 0.84
C ALA A 53 -10.24 -1.99 -0.31
N LEU A 54 -9.04 -1.82 -0.87
CA LEU A 54 -8.83 -0.90 -2.00
C LEU A 54 -9.45 -1.41 -3.29
N LYS A 55 -9.45 -2.72 -3.54
CA LYS A 55 -10.10 -3.31 -4.72
C LYS A 55 -11.59 -2.98 -4.74
N ARG A 56 -12.29 -3.16 -3.61
CA ARG A 56 -13.71 -2.81 -3.47
C ARG A 56 -13.98 -1.32 -3.67
N ILE A 57 -13.12 -0.45 -3.14
CA ILE A 57 -13.24 1.00 -3.31
C ILE A 57 -13.03 1.40 -4.79
N ILE A 58 -12.01 0.85 -5.44
CA ILE A 58 -11.71 1.12 -6.87
C ILE A 58 -12.85 0.65 -7.76
N GLU A 59 -13.43 -0.51 -7.47
CA GLU A 59 -14.58 -1.08 -8.19
C GLU A 59 -15.91 -0.39 -7.85
N ARG A 60 -15.89 0.62 -6.96
CA ARG A 60 -17.06 1.38 -6.50
C ARG A 60 -18.10 0.55 -5.73
N ASP A 61 -17.66 -0.58 -5.17
CA ASP A 61 -18.47 -1.52 -4.39
C ASP A 61 -18.36 -1.29 -2.87
N ASP A 62 -17.47 -0.39 -2.44
CA ASP A 62 -17.42 0.04 -1.05
C ASP A 62 -16.96 1.51 -0.91
N SER A 63 -17.31 2.13 0.21
CA SER A 63 -17.02 3.53 0.48
C SER A 63 -15.60 3.73 1.02
N PRO A 64 -14.85 4.72 0.49
CA PRO A 64 -13.56 5.11 1.05
C PRO A 64 -13.69 5.75 2.44
N ALA A 65 -14.89 6.15 2.85
CA ALA A 65 -15.10 6.81 4.14
C ALA A 65 -15.06 5.85 5.34
N LYS A 66 -15.18 4.53 5.12
CA LYS A 66 -15.09 3.53 6.17
C LYS A 66 -13.69 3.50 6.80
N ALA A 67 -13.62 3.08 8.07
CA ALA A 67 -12.36 2.90 8.75
C ALA A 67 -11.51 1.82 8.04
N MET A 68 -10.24 2.10 7.79
CA MET A 68 -9.30 1.17 7.16
C MET A 68 -7.86 1.42 7.63
N VAL A 69 -7.02 0.39 7.50
CA VAL A 69 -5.58 0.51 7.75
C VAL A 69 -4.84 0.33 6.43
N LEU A 70 -4.10 1.36 6.02
CA LEU A 70 -3.27 1.34 4.81
C LEU A 70 -1.80 1.57 5.15
N CYS A 71 -0.90 1.04 4.35
CA CYS A 71 0.54 1.21 4.48
C CYS A 71 1.05 2.24 3.45
N ILE A 72 1.95 3.13 3.86
CA ILE A 72 2.62 4.06 2.93
C ILE A 72 3.62 3.26 2.09
N SER A 73 3.36 3.09 0.79
CA SER A 73 4.26 2.38 -0.14
C SER A 73 5.12 3.32 -0.99
N GLY A 74 4.81 4.61 -1.03
CA GLY A 74 5.57 5.61 -1.76
C GLY A 74 5.26 7.03 -1.30
N ILE A 75 6.25 7.91 -1.38
CA ILE A 75 6.11 9.35 -1.15
C ILE A 75 6.75 10.04 -2.35
N ILE A 76 5.94 10.74 -3.13
CA ILE A 76 6.35 11.40 -4.38
C ILE A 76 6.30 12.90 -4.11
N ARG A 77 7.46 13.55 -4.20
CA ARG A 77 7.56 15.01 -4.12
C ARG A 77 7.26 15.61 -5.49
N ASN A 78 6.35 16.58 -5.54
CA ASN A 78 6.06 17.32 -6.75
C ASN A 78 6.95 18.58 -6.80
N GLU A 79 7.92 18.61 -7.70
CA GLU A 79 8.96 19.66 -7.76
C GLU A 79 8.45 20.98 -8.36
N ALA A 80 7.30 20.99 -9.03
CA ALA A 80 6.77 22.15 -9.73
C ALA A 80 6.05 23.19 -8.83
N TYR A 81 6.15 23.11 -7.49
CA TYR A 81 5.22 23.82 -6.59
C TYR A 81 5.88 24.73 -5.55
N THR A 82 5.28 25.91 -5.37
CA THR A 82 5.64 26.95 -4.42
C THR A 82 5.04 26.69 -3.01
N LYS A 83 5.63 27.33 -2.00
CA LYS A 83 5.56 27.05 -0.55
C LYS A 83 4.17 26.86 0.12
N ASP A 84 3.05 27.13 -0.56
CA ASP A 84 1.72 27.18 0.09
C ASP A 84 0.75 26.03 -0.25
N THR A 85 1.16 25.08 -1.10
CA THR A 85 0.32 24.00 -1.65
C THR A 85 0.83 22.60 -1.26
N ILE A 86 -0.03 21.58 -1.43
CA ILE A 86 0.28 20.16 -1.15
C ILE A 86 1.50 19.72 -2.00
N LEU A 87 2.66 19.51 -1.36
CA LEU A 87 3.92 19.17 -2.05
C LEU A 87 4.08 17.67 -2.32
N TYR A 88 3.37 16.81 -1.59
CA TYR A 88 3.52 15.37 -1.69
C TYR A 88 2.24 14.70 -2.16
N VAL A 89 2.41 13.71 -3.03
CA VAL A 89 1.44 12.66 -3.29
C VAL A 89 1.97 11.41 -2.62
N ILE A 90 1.16 10.78 -1.76
CA ILE A 90 1.56 9.52 -1.14
C ILE A 90 0.84 8.36 -1.82
N GLU A 91 1.57 7.27 -2.02
CA GLU A 91 1.00 6.00 -2.44
C GLU A 91 0.68 5.18 -1.19
N LEU A 92 -0.58 4.75 -1.08
CA LEU A 92 -1.07 3.91 0.01
C LEU A 92 -1.47 2.53 -0.53
N THR A 93 -1.17 1.47 0.23
CA THR A 93 -1.52 0.09 -0.10
C THR A 93 -2.22 -0.63 1.04
N ASP A 94 -3.18 -1.50 0.72
CA ASP A 94 -3.74 -2.50 1.65
C ASP A 94 -2.99 -3.84 1.62
N GLY A 95 -1.84 -3.89 0.92
CA GLY A 95 -1.06 -5.09 0.66
C GLY A 95 -1.53 -5.90 -0.55
N TRP A 96 -2.62 -5.51 -1.21
CA TRP A 96 -3.11 -6.12 -2.46
C TRP A 96 -3.02 -5.19 -3.65
N TYR A 97 -3.47 -3.96 -3.47
CA TYR A 97 -3.43 -2.90 -4.47
C TYR A 97 -2.87 -1.63 -3.83
N SER A 98 -2.57 -0.63 -4.65
CA SER A 98 -2.21 0.70 -4.16
C SER A 98 -2.95 1.78 -4.91
N LEU A 99 -3.05 2.95 -4.29
CA LEU A 99 -3.52 4.17 -4.95
C LEU A 99 -2.72 5.38 -4.48
N ARG A 100 -2.61 6.34 -5.40
CA ARG A 100 -2.04 7.65 -5.11
C ARG A 100 -3.11 8.50 -4.45
N THR A 101 -2.72 9.19 -3.38
CA THR A 101 -3.62 9.99 -2.56
C THR A 101 -3.00 11.36 -2.30
N HIS A 102 -3.87 12.36 -2.30
CA HIS A 102 -3.53 13.68 -1.82
C HIS A 102 -3.64 13.70 -0.29
N ILE A 103 -2.82 14.52 0.32
CA ILE A 103 -2.76 14.68 1.77
C ILE A 103 -2.98 16.15 2.14
N ASP A 104 -3.40 16.37 3.37
CA ASP A 104 -3.53 17.72 3.91
C ASP A 104 -2.20 18.29 4.43
N LYS A 105 -2.21 19.57 4.81
CA LYS A 105 -1.03 20.26 5.35
C LYS A 105 -0.47 19.58 6.61
N PRO A 106 -1.28 19.11 7.58
CA PRO A 106 -0.78 18.35 8.73
C PRO A 106 0.03 17.10 8.34
N LEU A 107 -0.49 16.26 7.44
CA LEU A 107 0.21 15.06 7.00
C LEU A 107 1.48 15.40 6.21
N GLN A 108 1.47 16.47 5.42
CA GLN A 108 2.68 16.98 4.77
C GLN A 108 3.76 17.38 5.78
N ARG A 109 3.41 18.15 6.81
CA ARG A 109 4.36 18.50 7.89
C ARG A 109 4.87 17.25 8.62
N ALA A 110 4.04 16.22 8.75
CA ALA A 110 4.45 14.95 9.34
C ALA A 110 5.47 14.19 8.45
N ILE A 111 5.37 14.30 7.13
CA ILE A 111 6.38 13.79 6.19
C ILE A 111 7.68 14.61 6.32
N ASP A 112 7.58 15.95 6.30
CA ASP A 112 8.76 16.84 6.39
C ASP A 112 9.53 16.65 7.71
N SER A 113 8.81 16.48 8.83
CA SER A 113 9.39 16.15 10.13
C SER A 113 9.77 14.67 10.30
N ARG A 114 9.69 13.87 9.23
CA ARG A 114 10.01 12.44 9.18
C ARG A 114 9.22 11.57 10.18
N LYS A 115 8.05 12.03 10.62
CA LYS A 115 7.09 11.26 11.43
C LYS A 115 6.25 10.30 10.60
N LEU A 116 6.09 10.56 9.31
CA LEU A 116 5.52 9.63 8.34
C LEU A 116 6.59 9.19 7.33
N ARG A 117 6.70 7.88 7.11
CA ARG A 117 7.71 7.26 6.24
C ARG A 117 7.12 6.06 5.50
N ILE A 118 7.76 5.68 4.40
CA ILE A 118 7.44 4.43 3.69
C ILE A 118 7.53 3.25 4.66
N GLY A 119 6.55 2.35 4.60
CA GLY A 119 6.38 1.20 5.50
C GLY A 119 5.50 1.47 6.73
N TYR A 120 5.18 2.74 7.02
CA TYR A 120 4.29 3.06 8.16
C TYR A 120 2.84 2.75 7.82
N LYS A 121 2.10 2.30 8.83
CA LYS A 121 0.66 2.00 8.71
C LYS A 121 -0.16 3.14 9.29
N LEU A 122 -1.15 3.58 8.53
CA LEU A 122 -2.08 4.64 8.89
C LEU A 122 -3.46 4.03 9.16
N SER A 123 -4.06 4.40 10.29
CA SER A 123 -5.48 4.20 10.52
C SER A 123 -6.22 5.41 9.94
N ILE A 124 -7.11 5.17 8.98
CA ILE A 124 -7.77 6.20 8.18
C ILE A 124 -9.28 6.02 8.33
N ILE A 125 -9.99 7.14 8.49
CA ILE A 125 -11.45 7.20 8.46
C ILE A 125 -11.88 8.46 7.69
N GLY A 126 -13.02 8.41 7.00
CA GLY A 126 -13.56 9.58 6.31
C GLY A 126 -12.79 9.99 5.06
N ALA A 127 -12.01 9.09 4.44
CA ALA A 127 -11.34 9.39 3.18
C ALA A 127 -12.35 9.61 2.05
N ARG A 128 -11.93 10.36 1.03
CA ARG A 128 -12.75 10.73 -0.12
C ARG A 128 -12.02 10.39 -1.41
N VAL A 129 -12.78 10.01 -2.43
CA VAL A 129 -12.30 9.89 -3.81
C VAL A 129 -12.63 11.20 -4.50
N SER A 130 -11.60 11.90 -4.96
CA SER A 130 -11.76 13.06 -5.84
C SER A 130 -12.16 12.56 -7.23
N LEU A 131 -13.34 12.95 -7.71
CA LEU A 131 -13.75 12.73 -9.10
C LEU A 131 -13.04 13.71 -10.02
#